data_AF-A0A060NUV0-F1
#
_entry.id   AF-A0A060NUV0-F1
#
_cell.length_a   1.000
_cell.length_b   1.000
_cell.length_c   1.000
_cell.angle_alpha   90.00
_cell.angle_beta   90.00
_cell.angle_gamma   90.00
#
_symmetry.space_group_name_H-M   'P 1'
#
loop_
_entity.id
_entity.type
_entity.pdbx_description
1 polymer ?
#
loop_
_entity_poly.entity_id
_entity_poly.type
_entity_poly.pdbx_seq_one_letter_code
_entity_poly.pdbx_strand_id
1 'polypeptide(L)'
;MFQPAPTEADLAAQRQARAKLRIGIPRVLNIWSTHQFWFGFLEALGIDPRRIEFSSDTSEEQARTYAKGRGTVDCCYPVKCISGHYGELLARSKRKIDILFSPMIHSVPSYLDGYVDASLTCPRVMAASENIKAGFIKERDAFAEARVLHVTPFVSLADPPVVPKQLYEGMRDALPGLTLAETTEAVQMGYRSLDAYNQRLRTKAREILEWCAREQRPCILVVARPYHMDPGIGHEIEVDLQAHGYPVLWAQYLPIDADLLHWMFDPDIAAGHIRSPLDIRDVWPSSYSGNTNEILWGAKVAARMPWIAAVVRLASYECGMDQPTYSPVQSIVERSGTLFFSFQDLDSTKPAGSVKIRVETVAHYLSKQGADIINRKLAASQPGCPLLGA
;
A
#
# COMPACT_ATOMS: atom_id res chain seq x y z
N MET A 1 -40.55 8.90 -13.62
CA MET A 1 -40.93 10.05 -12.78
C MET A 1 -39.62 10.77 -12.46
N PHE A 2 -39.32 11.89 -13.13
CA PHE A 2 -38.11 12.66 -12.82
C PHE A 2 -38.31 13.31 -11.46
N GLN A 3 -37.56 12.87 -10.44
CA GLN A 3 -37.49 13.63 -9.20
C GLN A 3 -36.85 14.99 -9.52
N PRO A 4 -37.42 16.10 -9.02
CA PRO A 4 -36.81 17.41 -9.19
C PRO A 4 -35.40 17.39 -8.60
N ALA A 5 -34.48 18.11 -9.23
CA ALA A 5 -33.12 18.25 -8.70
C ALA A 5 -33.19 18.80 -7.26
N PRO A 6 -32.42 18.24 -6.31
CA PRO A 6 -32.44 18.68 -4.92
C PRO A 6 -32.07 20.17 -4.84
N THR A 7 -32.75 20.92 -3.98
CA THR A 7 -32.43 22.33 -3.75
C THR A 7 -31.11 22.44 -2.96
N GLU A 8 -30.50 23.63 -2.99
CA GLU A 8 -29.27 23.89 -2.21
C GLU A 8 -29.49 23.67 -0.70
N ALA A 9 -30.69 23.97 -0.19
CA ALA A 9 -31.09 23.68 1.18
C ALA A 9 -31.18 22.17 1.47
N ASP A 10 -31.67 21.38 0.51
CA ASP A 10 -31.75 19.91 0.65
C ASP A 10 -30.35 19.30 0.70
N LEU A 11 -29.44 19.75 -0.18
CA LEU A 11 -28.04 19.31 -0.18
C LEU A 11 -27.33 19.67 1.12
N ALA A 12 -27.55 20.88 1.65
CA ALA A 12 -26.99 21.31 2.93
C ALA A 12 -27.50 20.46 4.10
N ALA A 13 -28.80 20.16 4.14
CA ALA A 13 -29.40 19.29 5.16
C ALA A 13 -28.88 17.84 5.06
N GLN A 14 -28.73 17.32 3.85
CA GLN A 14 -28.15 15.99 3.59
C GLN A 14 -26.68 15.92 4.06
N ARG A 15 -25.87 16.94 3.75
CA ARG A 15 -24.49 17.03 4.26
C ARG A 15 -24.45 17.09 5.78
N GLN A 16 -25.35 17.83 6.43
CA GLN A 16 -25.44 17.86 7.89
C GLN A 16 -25.85 16.50 8.48
N ALA A 17 -26.70 15.74 7.80
CA ALA A 17 -27.03 14.38 8.20
C ALA A 17 -25.82 13.44 8.07
N ARG A 18 -25.09 13.51 6.94
CA ARG A 18 -23.86 12.74 6.70
C ARG A 18 -22.77 13.06 7.72
N ALA A 19 -22.63 14.32 8.14
CA ALA A 19 -21.64 14.73 9.15
C ALA A 19 -21.84 14.06 10.53
N LYS A 20 -23.01 13.49 10.80
CA LYS A 20 -23.28 12.74 12.04
C LYS A 20 -22.84 11.28 11.95
N LEU A 21 -22.75 10.72 10.73
CA LEU A 21 -22.38 9.33 10.49
C LEU A 21 -20.94 9.06 10.89
N ARG A 22 -20.71 7.87 11.42
CA ARG A 22 -19.39 7.36 11.76
C ARG A 22 -19.03 6.18 10.87
N ILE A 23 -17.89 6.30 10.20
CA ILE A 23 -17.42 5.32 9.23
C ILE A 23 -16.20 4.60 9.80
N GLY A 24 -16.33 3.28 9.97
CA GLY A 24 -15.23 2.38 10.31
C GLY A 24 -14.58 1.83 9.04
N ILE A 25 -13.28 2.02 8.89
CA ILE A 25 -12.47 1.49 7.78
C ILE A 25 -11.46 0.49 8.34
N PRO A 26 -11.44 -0.78 7.87
CA PRO A 26 -10.43 -1.73 8.29
C PRO A 26 -9.04 -1.30 7.75
N ARG A 27 -8.06 -1.15 8.63
CA ARG A 27 -6.69 -0.72 8.30
C ARG A 27 -5.85 -1.87 7.78
N VAL A 28 -6.20 -2.37 6.59
CA VAL A 28 -5.64 -3.63 6.07
C VAL A 28 -5.54 -3.59 4.54
N LEU A 29 -4.69 -4.46 3.97
CA LEU A 29 -4.55 -4.61 2.51
C LEU A 29 -4.23 -3.28 1.80
N ASN A 30 -4.86 -3.02 0.65
CA ASN A 30 -4.62 -1.83 -0.16
C ASN A 30 -5.19 -0.54 0.45
N ILE A 31 -5.85 -0.59 1.61
CA ILE A 31 -6.13 0.62 2.38
C ILE A 31 -4.81 1.31 2.77
N TRP A 32 -3.74 0.57 3.02
CA TRP A 32 -2.43 1.16 3.33
C TRP A 32 -1.90 2.09 2.24
N SER A 33 -2.08 1.76 0.95
CA SER A 33 -1.66 2.64 -0.16
C SER A 33 -2.74 3.63 -0.61
N THR A 34 -4.01 3.44 -0.24
CA THR A 34 -5.14 4.25 -0.75
C THR A 34 -5.87 5.04 0.33
N HIS A 35 -5.46 4.97 1.60
CA HIS A 35 -6.15 5.59 2.73
C HIS A 35 -6.43 7.08 2.55
N GLN A 36 -5.51 7.84 1.95
CA GLN A 36 -5.68 9.28 1.71
C GLN A 36 -6.72 9.60 0.64
N PHE A 37 -6.90 8.70 -0.34
CA PHE A 37 -8.02 8.78 -1.28
C PHE A 37 -9.34 8.69 -0.53
N TRP A 38 -9.49 7.67 0.34
CA TRP A 38 -10.71 7.46 1.11
C TRP A 38 -10.99 8.61 2.07
N PHE A 39 -9.96 9.15 2.72
CA PHE A 39 -10.10 10.28 3.63
C PHE A 39 -10.61 11.53 2.89
N GLY A 40 -9.93 11.94 1.81
CA GLY A 40 -10.32 13.11 1.02
C GLY A 40 -11.67 12.95 0.32
N PHE A 41 -12.00 11.73 -0.12
CA PHE A 41 -13.30 11.39 -0.71
C PHE A 41 -14.44 11.50 0.31
N LEU A 42 -14.31 10.87 1.48
CA LEU A 42 -15.36 10.88 2.51
C LEU A 42 -15.55 12.28 3.12
N GLU A 43 -14.46 13.01 3.34
CA GLU A 43 -14.52 14.40 3.79
C GLU A 43 -15.27 15.28 2.79
N ALA A 44 -14.97 15.16 1.49
CA ALA A 44 -15.67 15.90 0.44
C ALA A 44 -17.16 15.55 0.31
N LEU A 45 -17.56 14.32 0.68
CA LEU A 45 -18.97 13.92 0.75
C LEU A 45 -19.72 14.49 1.97
N GLY A 46 -19.03 15.21 2.86
CA GLY A 46 -19.59 15.84 4.05
C GLY A 46 -19.52 14.98 5.31
N ILE A 47 -18.69 13.93 5.34
CA ILE A 47 -18.41 13.17 6.56
C ILE A 47 -17.40 13.95 7.41
N ASP A 48 -17.68 14.12 8.70
CA ASP A 48 -16.74 14.75 9.62
C ASP A 48 -15.46 13.89 9.73
N PRO A 49 -14.26 14.46 9.43
CA PRO A 49 -12.99 13.73 9.50
C PRO A 49 -12.74 13.03 10.85
N ARG A 50 -13.27 13.57 11.96
CA ARG A 50 -13.13 12.99 13.31
C ARG A 50 -13.95 11.72 13.50
N ARG A 51 -14.89 11.45 12.59
CA ARG A 51 -15.78 10.29 12.56
C ARG A 51 -15.37 9.26 11.52
N ILE A 52 -14.28 9.49 10.80
CA ILE A 52 -13.61 8.47 9.99
C ILE A 52 -12.63 7.74 10.91
N GLU A 53 -12.93 6.48 11.23
CA GLU A 53 -12.16 5.69 12.18
C GLU A 53 -11.54 4.47 11.52
N PHE A 54 -10.24 4.32 11.68
CA PHE A 54 -9.56 3.08 11.31
C PHE A 54 -9.62 2.06 12.45
N SER A 55 -9.56 0.77 12.11
CA SER A 55 -9.27 -0.30 13.08
C SER A 55 -7.86 -0.14 13.67
N SER A 56 -7.56 -0.81 14.79
CA SER A 56 -6.20 -0.85 15.32
C SER A 56 -5.25 -1.56 14.37
N ASP A 57 -3.95 -1.42 14.63
CA ASP A 57 -2.93 -2.26 14.00
C ASP A 57 -3.27 -3.75 14.17
N THR A 58 -2.85 -4.56 13.21
CA THR A 58 -3.03 -6.00 13.29
C THR A 58 -2.25 -6.53 14.49
N SER A 59 -2.87 -7.40 15.29
CA SER A 59 -2.19 -8.08 16.40
C SER A 59 -2.80 -9.45 16.65
N GLU A 60 -2.03 -10.33 17.29
CA GLU A 60 -2.53 -11.64 17.72
C GLU A 60 -3.72 -11.48 18.67
N GLU A 61 -3.68 -10.49 19.57
CA GLU A 61 -4.78 -10.19 20.49
C GLU A 61 -6.05 -9.78 19.75
N GLN A 62 -5.94 -8.91 18.74
CA GLN A 62 -7.06 -8.50 17.90
C GLN A 62 -7.66 -9.72 17.18
N ALA A 63 -6.83 -10.55 16.56
CA ALA A 63 -7.28 -11.76 15.88
C ALA A 63 -7.97 -12.74 16.86
N ARG A 64 -7.33 -13.05 17.99
CA ARG A 64 -7.88 -13.99 18.99
C ARG A 64 -9.21 -13.52 19.57
N THR A 65 -9.36 -12.22 19.79
CA THR A 65 -10.54 -11.64 20.43
C THR A 65 -11.70 -11.48 19.45
N TYR A 66 -11.42 -11.03 18.22
CA TYR A 66 -12.45 -10.57 17.29
C TYR A 66 -12.66 -11.49 16.08
N ALA A 67 -11.63 -12.21 15.62
CA ALA A 67 -11.71 -13.08 14.45
C ALA A 67 -12.17 -14.52 14.73
N LYS A 68 -12.15 -14.96 15.99
CA LYS A 68 -12.40 -16.36 16.36
C LYS A 68 -13.72 -16.89 15.77
N GLY A 69 -13.63 -17.99 15.02
CA GLY A 69 -14.78 -18.66 14.39
C GLY A 69 -15.31 -18.00 13.11
N ARG A 70 -14.71 -16.89 12.65
CA ARG A 70 -15.18 -16.09 11.51
C ARG A 70 -14.31 -16.23 10.26
N GLY A 71 -13.37 -17.18 10.25
CA GLY A 71 -12.56 -17.49 9.07
C GLY A 71 -13.40 -18.15 7.99
N THR A 72 -13.37 -17.59 6.77
CA THR A 72 -14.20 -18.04 5.65
C THR A 72 -13.43 -18.72 4.53
N VAL A 73 -12.14 -18.41 4.40
CA VAL A 73 -11.30 -18.90 3.32
C VAL A 73 -9.87 -19.09 3.82
N ASP A 74 -9.28 -20.22 3.43
CA ASP A 74 -7.85 -20.42 3.62
C ASP A 74 -7.09 -19.66 2.52
N CYS A 75 -6.43 -18.59 2.95
CA CYS A 75 -5.78 -17.61 2.10
C CYS A 75 -4.58 -16.99 2.83
N CYS A 76 -3.85 -16.13 2.12
CA CYS A 76 -2.68 -15.46 2.68
C CYS A 76 -3.02 -14.70 3.98
N TYR A 77 -2.06 -14.70 4.91
CA TYR A 77 -2.23 -14.13 6.25
C TYR A 77 -2.88 -12.73 6.28
N PRO A 78 -2.49 -11.75 5.44
CA PRO A 78 -3.07 -10.40 5.44
C PRO A 78 -4.59 -10.37 5.15
N VAL A 79 -5.08 -11.32 4.35
CA VAL A 79 -6.53 -11.43 4.05
C VAL A 79 -7.26 -12.03 5.26
N LYS A 80 -6.64 -12.98 5.96
CA LYS A 80 -7.17 -13.54 7.22
C LYS A 80 -7.33 -12.44 8.29
N CYS A 81 -6.39 -11.50 8.38
CA CYS A 81 -6.40 -10.39 9.36
C CYS A 81 -7.65 -9.50 9.31
N ILE A 82 -8.30 -9.38 8.15
CA ILE A 82 -9.53 -8.57 7.98
C ILE A 82 -10.62 -8.97 8.97
N SER A 83 -10.73 -10.26 9.26
CA SER A 83 -11.72 -10.77 10.22
C SER A 83 -11.50 -10.20 11.63
N GLY A 84 -10.25 -9.97 12.04
CA GLY A 84 -9.92 -9.28 13.28
C GLY A 84 -10.38 -7.82 13.26
N HIS A 85 -10.05 -7.10 12.20
CA HIS A 85 -10.44 -5.69 12.04
C HIS A 85 -11.95 -5.48 11.98
N TYR A 86 -12.70 -6.34 11.27
CA TYR A 86 -14.16 -6.27 11.23
C TYR A 86 -14.76 -6.50 12.62
N GLY A 87 -14.34 -7.56 13.30
CA GLY A 87 -14.88 -7.87 14.62
C GLY A 87 -14.52 -6.80 15.66
N GLU A 88 -13.32 -6.20 15.58
CA GLU A 88 -12.92 -5.09 16.44
C GLU A 88 -13.84 -3.89 16.23
N LEU A 89 -14.05 -3.48 14.98
CA LEU A 89 -14.89 -2.34 14.61
C LEU A 89 -16.35 -2.54 15.06
N LEU A 90 -16.89 -3.75 14.92
CA LEU A 90 -18.25 -4.10 15.34
C LEU A 90 -18.40 -4.17 16.87
N ALA A 91 -17.35 -4.56 17.60
CA ALA A 91 -17.38 -4.70 19.06
C ALA A 91 -17.24 -3.37 19.82
N ARG A 92 -16.93 -2.24 19.15
CA ARG A 92 -16.72 -0.94 19.80
C ARG A 92 -18.00 -0.40 20.46
N SER A 93 -17.96 -0.20 21.78
CA SER A 93 -19.08 0.36 22.56
C SER A 93 -19.02 1.88 22.73
N LYS A 94 -17.83 2.46 22.99
CA LYS A 94 -17.65 3.91 23.23
C LYS A 94 -17.63 4.75 21.96
N ARG A 95 -17.29 4.15 20.82
CA ARG A 95 -17.13 4.79 19.52
C ARG A 95 -17.80 3.96 18.43
N LYS A 96 -19.09 3.70 18.63
CA LYS A 96 -19.87 2.83 17.75
C LYS A 96 -19.96 3.44 16.34
N ILE A 97 -19.52 2.67 15.35
CA ILE A 97 -19.62 3.03 13.93
C ILE A 97 -21.06 2.83 13.43
N ASP A 98 -21.47 3.61 12.45
CA ASP A 98 -22.75 3.44 11.76
C ASP A 98 -22.56 2.64 10.47
N ILE A 99 -21.42 2.82 9.80
CA ILE A 99 -21.06 2.18 8.55
C ILE A 99 -19.70 1.49 8.69
N LEU A 100 -19.62 0.22 8.35
CA LEU A 100 -18.35 -0.46 8.09
C LEU A 100 -18.07 -0.38 6.59
N PHE A 101 -17.10 0.45 6.22
CA PHE A 101 -16.72 0.71 4.84
C PHE A 101 -15.49 -0.14 4.47
N SER A 102 -15.68 -1.12 3.59
CA SER A 102 -14.60 -1.99 3.11
C SER A 102 -14.67 -2.14 1.58
N PRO A 103 -14.01 -1.25 0.83
CA PRO A 103 -14.10 -1.24 -0.63
C PRO A 103 -13.39 -2.44 -1.27
N MET A 104 -14.00 -3.00 -2.31
CA MET A 104 -13.39 -4.00 -3.17
C MET A 104 -12.53 -3.31 -4.23
N ILE A 105 -11.27 -3.03 -3.87
CA ILE A 105 -10.32 -2.32 -4.75
C ILE A 105 -9.81 -3.29 -5.81
N HIS A 106 -10.33 -3.19 -7.03
CA HIS A 106 -9.99 -4.05 -8.17
C HIS A 106 -8.64 -3.68 -8.81
N SER A 107 -8.35 -2.39 -8.88
CA SER A 107 -7.10 -1.86 -9.43
C SER A 107 -6.63 -0.69 -8.58
N VAL A 108 -5.33 -0.50 -8.42
CA VAL A 108 -4.72 0.60 -7.67
C VAL A 108 -4.09 1.62 -8.61
N PRO A 109 -4.10 2.93 -8.28
CA PRO A 109 -3.31 3.90 -9.02
C PRO A 109 -1.84 3.49 -8.94
N SER A 110 -1.15 3.50 -10.09
CA SER A 110 0.29 3.24 -10.15
C SER A 110 0.98 4.41 -10.82
N TYR A 111 2.21 4.67 -10.39
CA TYR A 111 3.08 5.65 -11.03
C TYR A 111 3.86 5.05 -12.20
N LEU A 112 3.84 3.72 -12.38
CA LEU A 112 4.50 3.06 -13.50
C LEU A 112 3.71 3.33 -14.78
N ASP A 113 4.39 3.81 -15.80
CA ASP A 113 3.80 4.21 -17.08
C ASP A 113 4.71 3.78 -18.24
N GLY A 114 4.16 3.79 -19.46
CA GLY A 114 4.88 3.46 -20.67
C GLY A 114 5.21 1.99 -20.66
N TYR A 115 4.20 1.14 -20.94
CA TYR A 115 4.31 -0.30 -21.17
C TYR A 115 4.15 -1.25 -19.98
N VAL A 116 3.48 -0.82 -18.91
CA VAL A 116 2.89 -1.75 -17.91
C VAL A 116 1.48 -2.12 -18.34
N ASP A 117 1.14 -3.43 -18.34
CA ASP A 117 -0.11 -3.93 -18.90
C ASP A 117 -1.33 -3.50 -18.07
N ALA A 118 -1.25 -3.62 -16.75
CA ALA A 118 -2.30 -3.20 -15.84
C ALA A 118 -1.80 -3.02 -14.40
N SER A 119 -2.61 -2.36 -13.56
CA SER A 119 -2.37 -2.21 -12.12
C SER A 119 -3.45 -2.89 -11.27
N LEU A 120 -3.83 -4.11 -11.66
CA LEU A 120 -4.81 -4.91 -10.95
C LEU A 120 -4.31 -5.30 -9.56
N THR A 121 -5.23 -5.53 -8.64
CA THR A 121 -4.92 -6.06 -7.32
C THR A 121 -5.02 -7.59 -7.34
N CYS A 122 -4.46 -8.24 -6.31
CA CYS A 122 -4.65 -9.67 -6.14
C CYS A 122 -6.15 -10.00 -6.02
N PRO A 123 -6.70 -10.98 -6.76
CA PRO A 123 -8.12 -11.31 -6.70
C PRO A 123 -8.60 -11.67 -5.29
N ARG A 124 -7.74 -12.30 -4.47
CA ARG A 124 -8.05 -12.61 -3.06
C ARG A 124 -8.15 -11.35 -2.20
N VAL A 125 -7.34 -10.34 -2.51
CA VAL A 125 -7.31 -9.03 -1.81
C VAL A 125 -8.53 -8.21 -2.18
N MET A 126 -8.90 -8.15 -3.47
CA MET A 126 -10.12 -7.48 -3.94
C MET A 126 -11.37 -8.13 -3.36
N ALA A 127 -11.49 -9.46 -3.47
CA ALA A 127 -12.68 -10.20 -3.03
C ALA A 127 -12.77 -10.35 -1.50
N ALA A 128 -11.75 -9.92 -0.77
CA ALA A 128 -11.64 -10.13 0.67
C ALA A 128 -12.82 -9.52 1.44
N SER A 129 -13.28 -8.33 1.02
CA SER A 129 -14.37 -7.62 1.69
C SER A 129 -15.68 -8.41 1.72
N GLU A 130 -16.01 -9.12 0.64
CA GLU A 130 -17.20 -9.97 0.53
C GLU A 130 -16.95 -11.38 1.11
N ASN A 131 -15.77 -11.96 0.85
CA ASN A 131 -15.46 -13.29 1.36
C ASN A 131 -15.46 -13.32 2.89
N ILE A 132 -14.91 -12.30 3.55
CA ILE A 132 -14.87 -12.23 5.02
C ILE A 132 -16.25 -11.90 5.60
N LYS A 133 -17.05 -11.07 4.92
CA LYS A 133 -18.43 -10.77 5.31
C LYS A 133 -19.26 -12.04 5.51
N ALA A 134 -19.09 -13.06 4.67
CA ALA A 134 -19.80 -14.34 4.81
C ALA A 134 -19.59 -14.98 6.20
N GLY A 135 -18.43 -14.78 6.84
CA GLY A 135 -18.10 -15.34 8.16
C GLY A 135 -18.80 -14.61 9.30
N PHE A 136 -19.21 -13.36 9.05
CA PHE A 136 -20.00 -12.54 9.96
C PHE A 136 -21.51 -12.68 9.77
N ILE A 137 -21.94 -13.50 8.80
CA ILE A 137 -23.36 -13.76 8.50
C ILE A 137 -23.71 -15.25 8.66
N LYS A 138 -22.74 -16.17 8.50
CA LYS A 138 -22.95 -17.63 8.47
C LYS A 138 -23.76 -18.18 9.65
N GLU A 139 -23.41 -17.82 10.87
CA GLU A 139 -24.10 -18.31 12.08
C GLU A 139 -25.14 -17.31 12.60
N ARG A 140 -24.80 -16.01 12.54
CA ARG A 140 -25.63 -14.89 12.97
C ARG A 140 -25.24 -13.69 12.12
N ASP A 141 -26.18 -12.78 11.88
CA ASP A 141 -25.88 -11.50 11.22
C ASP A 141 -25.32 -10.50 12.24
N ALA A 142 -23.99 -10.53 12.40
CA ALA A 142 -23.29 -9.66 13.33
C ALA A 142 -23.42 -8.17 12.98
N PHE A 143 -23.65 -7.84 11.70
CA PHE A 143 -23.82 -6.45 11.25
C PHE A 143 -25.19 -5.92 11.67
N ALA A 144 -26.25 -6.71 11.48
CA ALA A 144 -27.61 -6.36 11.92
C ALA A 144 -27.70 -6.25 13.45
N GLU A 145 -27.09 -7.19 14.19
CA GLU A 145 -27.03 -7.15 15.66
C GLU A 145 -26.32 -5.88 16.17
N ALA A 146 -25.21 -5.53 15.53
CA ALA A 146 -24.48 -4.30 15.83
C ALA A 146 -25.18 -3.03 15.31
N ARG A 147 -26.24 -3.14 14.48
CA ARG A 147 -26.86 -2.02 13.75
C ARG A 147 -25.84 -1.21 12.94
N VAL A 148 -24.96 -1.92 12.24
CA VAL A 148 -23.91 -1.35 11.38
C VAL A 148 -24.20 -1.73 9.94
N LEU A 149 -24.20 -0.76 9.04
CA LEU A 149 -24.34 -1.03 7.61
C LEU A 149 -22.97 -1.43 7.03
N HIS A 150 -22.89 -2.60 6.42
CA HIS A 150 -21.68 -3.04 5.72
C HIS A 150 -21.72 -2.57 4.26
N VAL A 151 -20.74 -1.74 3.87
CA VAL A 151 -20.69 -1.06 2.56
C VAL A 151 -19.41 -1.45 1.85
N THR A 152 -19.55 -2.12 0.70
CA THR A 152 -18.46 -2.78 -0.03
C THR A 152 -18.46 -2.40 -1.51
N PRO A 153 -18.26 -1.12 -1.86
CA PRO A 153 -18.29 -0.70 -3.27
C PRO A 153 -17.14 -1.36 -4.03
N PHE A 154 -17.45 -1.86 -5.23
CA PHE A 154 -16.44 -2.25 -6.21
C PHE A 154 -15.84 -1.01 -6.84
N VAL A 155 -14.51 -0.93 -6.93
CA VAL A 155 -13.83 0.27 -7.43
C VAL A 155 -12.55 -0.06 -8.17
N SER A 156 -12.38 0.53 -9.35
CA SER A 156 -11.18 0.44 -10.18
C SER A 156 -10.40 1.76 -10.11
N LEU A 157 -9.65 1.99 -9.03
CA LEU A 157 -8.96 3.26 -8.79
C LEU A 157 -7.86 3.61 -9.82
N ALA A 158 -7.45 2.66 -10.66
CA ALA A 158 -6.51 2.92 -11.75
C ALA A 158 -7.17 3.57 -12.97
N ASP A 159 -8.50 3.59 -13.03
CA ASP A 159 -9.29 4.13 -14.14
C ASP A 159 -10.20 5.26 -13.61
N PRO A 160 -9.67 6.49 -13.40
CA PRO A 160 -10.41 7.59 -12.79
C PRO A 160 -11.77 7.90 -13.44
N PRO A 161 -11.95 7.83 -14.78
CA PRO A 161 -13.24 8.04 -15.43
C PRO A 161 -14.39 7.15 -14.92
N VAL A 162 -14.14 5.90 -14.51
CA VAL A 162 -15.21 4.97 -14.08
C VAL A 162 -15.50 5.03 -12.58
N VAL A 163 -14.56 5.55 -11.79
CA VAL A 163 -14.65 5.58 -10.31
C VAL A 163 -15.88 6.32 -9.77
N PRO A 164 -16.28 7.51 -10.30
CA PRO A 164 -17.46 8.21 -9.79
C PRO A 164 -18.74 7.38 -9.88
N LYS A 165 -18.95 6.69 -11.00
CA LYS A 165 -20.13 5.84 -11.20
C LYS A 165 -20.11 4.65 -10.24
N GLN A 166 -18.98 3.97 -10.15
CA GLN A 166 -18.79 2.80 -9.29
C GLN A 166 -19.03 3.11 -7.81
N LEU A 167 -18.45 4.21 -7.30
CA LEU A 167 -18.65 4.63 -5.92
C LEU A 167 -20.06 5.16 -5.67
N TYR A 168 -20.66 5.89 -6.63
CA TYR A 168 -22.04 6.34 -6.52
C TYR A 168 -23.01 5.15 -6.39
N GLU A 169 -22.91 4.18 -7.31
CA GLU A 169 -23.76 2.98 -7.30
C GLU A 169 -23.56 2.14 -6.03
N GLY A 170 -22.32 1.99 -5.56
CA GLY A 170 -22.02 1.20 -4.36
C GLY A 170 -22.33 1.88 -3.02
N MET A 171 -22.61 3.19 -3.00
CA MET A 171 -22.78 3.96 -1.76
C MET A 171 -24.09 4.75 -1.66
N ARG A 172 -24.84 4.94 -2.75
CA ARG A 172 -26.07 5.75 -2.76
C ARG A 172 -27.13 5.30 -1.75
N ASP A 173 -27.20 4.00 -1.46
CA ASP A 173 -28.18 3.44 -0.52
C ASP A 173 -27.71 3.59 0.94
N ALA A 174 -26.40 3.77 1.14
CA ALA A 174 -25.79 3.95 2.46
C ALA A 174 -25.72 5.42 2.89
N LEU A 175 -25.58 6.34 1.94
CA LEU A 175 -25.41 7.76 2.19
C LEU A 175 -26.66 8.56 1.74
N PRO A 176 -27.41 9.16 2.67
CA PRO A 176 -28.63 9.90 2.34
C PRO A 176 -28.38 11.01 1.32
N GLY A 177 -29.17 11.00 0.24
CA GLY A 177 -29.19 12.04 -0.79
C GLY A 177 -27.93 12.12 -1.66
N LEU A 178 -27.09 11.08 -1.66
CA LEU A 178 -25.89 11.06 -2.49
C LEU A 178 -26.27 11.28 -3.97
N THR A 179 -25.56 12.18 -4.64
CA THR A 179 -25.73 12.41 -6.09
C THR A 179 -24.47 12.04 -6.85
N LEU A 180 -24.60 11.74 -8.13
CA LEU A 180 -23.45 11.44 -8.98
C LEU A 180 -22.53 12.67 -9.14
N ALA A 181 -23.10 13.88 -9.17
CA ALA A 181 -22.33 15.13 -9.26
C ALA A 181 -21.46 15.33 -8.02
N GLU A 182 -22.04 15.24 -6.81
CA GLU A 182 -21.27 15.30 -5.56
C GLU A 182 -20.19 14.21 -5.49
N THR A 183 -20.54 12.99 -5.93
CA THR A 183 -19.58 11.87 -5.95
C THR A 183 -18.41 12.15 -6.88
N THR A 184 -18.65 12.75 -8.04
CA THR A 184 -17.61 13.10 -9.02
C THR A 184 -16.62 14.11 -8.44
N GLU A 185 -17.13 15.17 -7.80
CA GLU A 185 -16.29 16.17 -7.13
C GLU A 185 -15.48 15.55 -5.97
N ALA A 186 -16.12 14.69 -5.17
CA ALA A 186 -15.47 14.01 -4.06
C ALA A 186 -14.36 13.05 -4.53
N VAL A 187 -14.57 12.35 -5.64
CA VAL A 187 -13.54 11.48 -6.24
C VAL A 187 -12.31 12.29 -6.65
N GLN A 188 -12.50 13.45 -7.28
CA GLN A 188 -11.38 14.34 -7.61
C GLN A 188 -10.64 14.81 -6.35
N MET A 189 -11.36 15.12 -5.27
CA MET A 189 -10.72 15.46 -3.99
C MET A 189 -9.93 14.29 -3.41
N GLY A 190 -10.46 13.07 -3.48
CA GLY A 190 -9.76 11.85 -3.09
C GLY A 190 -8.44 11.67 -3.83
N TYR A 191 -8.45 11.80 -5.16
CA TYR A 191 -7.22 11.70 -5.96
C TYR A 191 -6.21 12.80 -5.61
N ARG A 192 -6.64 14.05 -5.49
CA ARG A 192 -5.75 15.15 -5.09
C ARG A 192 -5.10 14.90 -3.73
N SER A 193 -5.86 14.39 -2.77
CA SER A 193 -5.35 14.03 -1.43
C SER A 193 -4.29 12.92 -1.50
N LEU A 194 -4.58 11.87 -2.28
CA LEU A 194 -3.66 10.75 -2.48
C LEU A 194 -2.37 11.19 -3.18
N ASP A 195 -2.48 12.00 -4.23
CA ASP A 195 -1.34 12.50 -4.99
C ASP A 195 -0.45 13.41 -4.14
N ALA A 196 -1.05 14.34 -3.38
CA ALA A 196 -0.31 15.22 -2.48
C ALA A 196 0.45 14.42 -1.40
N TYR A 197 -0.18 13.38 -0.83
CA TYR A 197 0.46 12.50 0.13
C TYR A 197 1.64 11.73 -0.48
N ASN A 198 1.42 11.13 -1.65
CA ASN A 198 2.44 10.37 -2.35
C ASN A 198 3.62 11.25 -2.76
N GLN A 199 3.37 12.46 -3.26
CA GLN A 199 4.41 13.43 -3.59
C GLN A 199 5.24 13.78 -2.36
N ARG A 200 4.60 14.09 -1.22
CA ARG A 200 5.31 14.40 0.03
C ARG A 200 6.23 13.26 0.49
N LEU A 201 5.76 12.01 0.39
CA LEU A 201 6.59 10.86 0.76
C LEU A 201 7.74 10.61 -0.21
N ARG A 202 7.54 10.85 -1.51
CA ARG A 202 8.61 10.75 -2.53
C ARG A 202 9.66 11.84 -2.34
N THR A 203 9.24 13.08 -2.05
CA THR A 203 10.16 14.16 -1.67
C THR A 203 10.97 13.74 -0.44
N LYS A 204 10.33 13.15 0.58
CA LYS A 204 11.04 12.67 1.76
C LYS A 204 12.04 11.55 1.45
N ALA A 205 11.67 10.63 0.57
CA ALA A 205 12.57 9.56 0.13
C ALA A 205 13.79 10.11 -0.62
N ARG A 206 13.59 11.15 -1.46
CA ARG A 206 14.68 11.86 -2.11
C ARG A 206 15.61 12.55 -1.11
N GLU A 207 15.06 13.29 -0.14
CA GLU A 207 15.86 13.94 0.93
C GLU A 207 16.73 12.91 1.69
N ILE A 208 16.19 11.72 1.95
CA ILE A 208 16.94 10.63 2.61
C ILE A 208 18.09 10.15 1.71
N LEU A 209 17.85 9.99 0.40
CA LEU A 209 18.89 9.59 -0.55
C LEU A 209 19.98 10.66 -0.71
N GLU A 210 19.61 11.94 -0.77
CA GLU A 210 20.55 13.08 -0.80
C GLU A 210 21.40 13.11 0.48
N TRP A 211 20.79 12.88 1.65
CA TRP A 211 21.53 12.75 2.90
C TRP A 211 22.47 11.54 2.88
N CYS A 212 22.02 10.38 2.39
CA CYS A 212 22.88 9.21 2.24
C CYS A 212 24.06 9.48 1.30
N ALA A 213 23.83 10.27 0.24
CA ALA A 213 24.84 10.70 -0.70
C ALA A 213 25.88 11.62 -0.08
N ARG A 214 25.45 12.65 0.64
CA ARG A 214 26.35 13.59 1.32
C ARG A 214 27.16 12.92 2.42
N GLU A 215 26.54 12.08 3.23
CA GLU A 215 27.19 11.43 4.37
C GLU A 215 27.92 10.12 3.97
N GLN A 216 27.83 9.70 2.70
CA GLN A 216 28.33 8.41 2.21
C GLN A 216 27.86 7.22 3.05
N ARG A 217 26.57 7.23 3.41
CA ARG A 217 25.95 6.21 4.27
C ARG A 217 25.06 5.27 3.46
N PRO A 218 25.07 3.97 3.76
CA PRO A 218 24.15 3.02 3.13
C PRO A 218 22.74 3.18 3.69
N CYS A 219 21.75 3.01 2.82
CA CYS A 219 20.34 2.84 3.18
C CYS A 219 19.81 1.47 2.73
N ILE A 220 18.66 1.12 3.29
CA ILE A 220 17.95 -0.13 3.04
C ILE A 220 16.68 0.18 2.25
N LEU A 221 16.42 -0.59 1.19
CA LEU A 221 15.13 -0.56 0.51
C LEU A 221 14.28 -1.74 0.95
N VAL A 222 13.09 -1.46 1.48
CA VAL A 222 12.05 -2.46 1.70
C VAL A 222 11.26 -2.64 0.43
N VAL A 223 11.30 -3.86 -0.10
CA VAL A 223 10.50 -4.30 -1.24
C VAL A 223 9.42 -5.23 -0.72
N ALA A 224 8.22 -4.70 -0.58
CA ALA A 224 7.11 -5.38 0.07
C ALA A 224 5.78 -4.87 -0.48
N ARG A 225 4.69 -5.52 -0.14
CA ARG A 225 3.35 -4.97 -0.38
C ARG A 225 3.02 -3.88 0.65
N PRO A 226 2.16 -2.88 0.32
CA PRO A 226 1.88 -1.74 1.20
C PRO A 226 1.41 -2.12 2.60
N TYR A 227 0.65 -3.21 2.72
CA TYR A 227 0.14 -3.68 4.01
C TYR A 227 1.19 -4.27 4.96
N HIS A 228 2.43 -4.50 4.50
CA HIS A 228 3.52 -4.88 5.41
C HIS A 228 3.99 -3.70 6.26
N MET A 229 3.51 -2.48 6.05
CA MET A 229 3.70 -1.38 6.99
C MET A 229 2.88 -1.57 8.28
N ASP A 230 1.99 -2.56 8.32
CA ASP A 230 1.27 -2.94 9.55
C ASP A 230 2.18 -3.76 10.49
N PRO A 231 2.32 -3.37 11.78
CA PRO A 231 3.16 -4.06 12.76
C PRO A 231 2.88 -5.55 12.97
N GLY A 232 1.64 -5.98 12.78
CA GLY A 232 1.22 -7.38 12.91
C GLY A 232 1.40 -8.20 11.64
N ILE A 233 1.61 -7.55 10.48
CA ILE A 233 1.81 -8.20 9.19
C ILE A 233 3.27 -8.16 8.74
N GLY A 234 3.92 -6.99 8.82
CA GLY A 234 5.34 -6.81 8.48
C GLY A 234 6.31 -7.05 9.62
N HIS A 235 5.79 -7.22 10.85
CA HIS A 235 6.56 -7.53 12.06
C HIS A 235 7.57 -6.44 12.49
N GLU A 236 7.44 -5.21 11.98
CA GLU A 236 8.28 -4.05 12.34
C GLU A 236 9.78 -4.27 12.06
N ILE A 237 10.11 -5.17 11.13
CA ILE A 237 11.49 -5.50 10.76
C ILE A 237 12.25 -4.24 10.32
N GLU A 238 11.58 -3.35 9.60
CA GLU A 238 12.12 -2.07 9.18
C GLU A 238 12.41 -1.11 10.34
N VAL A 239 11.60 -1.15 11.41
CA VAL A 239 11.80 -0.32 12.60
C VAL A 239 13.03 -0.79 13.37
N ASP A 240 13.19 -2.10 13.52
CA ASP A 240 14.38 -2.68 14.15
C ASP A 240 15.65 -2.35 13.35
N LEU A 241 15.59 -2.37 12.01
CA LEU A 241 16.70 -1.96 11.15
C LEU A 241 17.02 -0.46 11.28
N GLN A 242 16.00 0.40 11.42
CA GLN A 242 16.20 1.83 11.72
C GLN A 242 16.87 2.03 13.07
N ALA A 243 16.55 1.24 14.08
CA ALA A 243 17.19 1.30 15.40
C ALA A 243 18.69 0.96 15.35
N HIS A 244 19.14 0.18 14.36
CA HIS A 244 20.55 -0.04 14.06
C HIS A 244 21.23 1.12 13.29
N GLY A 245 20.52 2.21 13.01
CA GLY A 245 21.07 3.42 12.40
C GLY A 245 21.06 3.43 10.88
N TYR A 246 20.29 2.55 10.22
CA TYR A 246 20.16 2.53 8.77
C TYR A 246 18.86 3.22 8.33
N PRO A 247 18.92 4.25 7.46
CA PRO A 247 17.71 4.79 6.85
C PRO A 247 17.01 3.71 6.02
N VAL A 248 15.68 3.69 6.09
CA VAL A 248 14.84 2.74 5.35
C VAL A 248 13.94 3.50 4.39
N LEU A 249 13.95 3.07 3.14
CA LEU A 249 13.05 3.49 2.08
C LEU A 249 12.06 2.39 1.76
N TRP A 250 10.87 2.76 1.29
CA TRP A 250 9.85 1.83 0.81
C TRP A 250 9.66 1.97 -0.69
N ALA A 251 9.61 0.85 -1.41
CA ALA A 251 9.53 0.84 -2.88
C ALA A 251 8.34 1.65 -3.44
N GLN A 252 7.21 1.71 -2.72
CA GLN A 252 6.01 2.48 -3.11
C GLN A 252 6.28 3.99 -3.24
N TYR A 253 7.24 4.50 -2.47
CA TYR A 253 7.50 5.92 -2.29
C TYR A 253 8.90 6.32 -2.74
N LEU A 254 9.57 5.47 -3.53
CA LEU A 254 10.81 5.86 -4.19
C LEU A 254 10.59 7.10 -5.07
N PRO A 255 11.59 8.00 -5.17
CA PRO A 255 11.49 9.16 -6.02
C PRO A 255 11.36 8.77 -7.49
N ILE A 256 10.54 9.52 -8.20
CA ILE A 256 10.28 9.36 -9.63
C ILE A 256 10.64 10.64 -10.41
N ASP A 257 11.49 11.48 -9.84
CA ASP A 257 11.92 12.72 -10.46
C ASP A 257 12.70 12.42 -11.75
N ALA A 258 12.43 13.21 -12.79
CA ALA A 258 12.95 12.96 -14.12
C ALA A 258 14.49 12.91 -14.15
N ASP A 259 15.17 13.78 -13.40
CA ASP A 259 16.63 13.84 -13.34
C ASP A 259 17.25 12.54 -12.81
N LEU A 260 16.69 12.00 -11.73
CA LEU A 260 17.09 10.73 -11.11
C LEU A 260 16.79 9.55 -12.03
N LEU A 261 15.59 9.52 -12.61
CA LEU A 261 15.16 8.45 -13.50
C LEU A 261 16.02 8.38 -14.76
N HIS A 262 16.26 9.51 -15.42
CA HIS A 262 17.09 9.58 -16.62
C HIS A 262 18.54 9.18 -16.30
N TRP A 263 19.12 9.71 -15.23
CA TRP A 263 20.47 9.31 -14.80
C TRP A 263 20.60 7.80 -14.54
N MET A 264 19.58 7.16 -13.96
CA MET A 264 19.61 5.71 -13.70
C MET A 264 19.36 4.86 -14.94
N PHE A 265 18.45 5.26 -15.84
CA PHE A 265 17.85 4.35 -16.82
C PHE A 265 18.10 4.73 -18.29
N ASP A 266 18.58 5.93 -18.60
CA ASP A 266 18.94 6.31 -19.97
C ASP A 266 19.93 5.36 -20.68
N PRO A 267 20.94 4.75 -20.02
CA PRO A 267 21.82 3.82 -20.73
C PRO A 267 21.08 2.55 -21.17
N ASP A 268 20.10 2.08 -20.39
CA ASP A 268 19.26 0.93 -20.76
C ASP A 268 18.26 1.29 -21.87
N ILE A 269 17.76 2.53 -21.88
CA ILE A 269 16.91 3.05 -22.95
C ILE A 269 17.71 3.17 -24.26
N ALA A 270 18.92 3.72 -24.20
CA ALA A 270 19.81 3.84 -25.35
C ALA A 270 20.24 2.48 -25.91
N ALA A 271 20.42 1.47 -25.04
CA ALA A 271 20.70 0.09 -25.44
C ALA A 271 19.45 -0.64 -25.98
N GLY A 272 18.25 -0.05 -25.87
CA GLY A 272 16.99 -0.64 -26.31
C GLY A 272 16.47 -1.77 -25.44
N HIS A 273 17.00 -1.94 -24.22
CA HIS A 273 16.51 -2.94 -23.25
C HIS A 273 15.13 -2.57 -22.70
N ILE A 274 14.90 -1.27 -22.47
CA ILE A 274 13.65 -0.71 -21.97
C ILE A 274 13.24 0.50 -22.80
N ARG A 275 11.96 0.88 -22.76
CA ARG A 275 11.44 2.04 -23.51
C ARG A 275 11.23 3.30 -22.65
N SER A 276 11.21 3.14 -21.33
CA SER A 276 10.97 4.20 -20.34
C SER A 276 11.66 3.79 -19.02
N PRO A 277 12.08 4.74 -18.17
CA PRO A 277 12.62 4.43 -16.83
C PRO A 277 11.64 3.64 -15.93
N LEU A 278 10.35 3.68 -16.25
CA LEU A 278 9.27 3.03 -15.51
C LEU A 278 8.85 1.68 -16.14
N ASP A 279 9.48 1.28 -17.25
CA ASP A 279 9.25 0.00 -17.93
C ASP A 279 9.93 -1.15 -17.16
N ILE A 280 9.19 -2.25 -16.98
CA ILE A 280 9.65 -3.46 -16.28
C ILE A 280 9.52 -4.73 -17.13
N ARG A 281 9.13 -4.64 -18.41
CA ARG A 281 8.85 -5.82 -19.23
C ARG A 281 10.08 -6.68 -19.52
N ASP A 282 11.26 -6.06 -19.49
CA ASP A 282 12.56 -6.72 -19.63
C ASP A 282 12.80 -7.78 -18.55
N VAL A 283 12.25 -7.56 -17.34
CA VAL A 283 12.37 -8.47 -16.19
C VAL A 283 11.07 -9.15 -15.81
N TRP A 284 9.92 -8.60 -16.23
CA TRP A 284 8.59 -9.07 -15.86
C TRP A 284 7.57 -8.89 -16.99
N PRO A 285 7.45 -9.84 -17.92
CA PRO A 285 6.54 -9.74 -19.05
C PRO A 285 5.05 -9.80 -18.69
N SER A 286 4.68 -10.30 -17.51
CA SER A 286 3.28 -10.44 -17.05
C SER A 286 2.88 -9.33 -16.09
N SER A 287 2.94 -8.09 -16.56
CA SER A 287 2.88 -6.89 -15.73
C SER A 287 1.45 -6.43 -15.38
N TYR A 288 0.61 -7.37 -14.95
CA TYR A 288 -0.82 -7.10 -14.68
C TYR A 288 -1.12 -6.59 -13.26
N SER A 289 -0.24 -6.85 -12.29
CA SER A 289 -0.51 -6.62 -10.86
C SER A 289 0.26 -5.41 -10.35
N GLY A 290 -0.46 -4.36 -9.93
CA GLY A 290 0.15 -3.07 -9.56
C GLY A 290 1.20 -3.20 -8.46
N ASN A 291 0.85 -3.88 -7.35
CA ASN A 291 1.79 -4.06 -6.24
C ASN A 291 2.99 -4.94 -6.62
N THR A 292 2.81 -5.90 -7.53
CA THR A 292 3.89 -6.75 -8.04
C THR A 292 4.83 -5.96 -8.94
N ASN A 293 4.27 -5.12 -9.81
CA ASN A 293 5.02 -4.29 -10.73
C ASN A 293 5.93 -3.32 -9.96
N GLU A 294 5.43 -2.69 -8.90
CA GLU A 294 6.22 -1.83 -8.01
C GLU A 294 7.35 -2.57 -7.29
N ILE A 295 7.14 -3.84 -6.91
CA ILE A 295 8.18 -4.70 -6.31
C ILE A 295 9.34 -4.93 -7.29
N LEU A 296 9.00 -5.25 -8.54
CA LEU A 296 9.96 -5.49 -9.63
C LEU A 296 10.71 -4.20 -9.98
N TRP A 297 9.98 -3.09 -10.11
CA TRP A 297 10.58 -1.78 -10.38
C TRP A 297 11.50 -1.32 -9.24
N GLY A 298 11.08 -1.49 -7.99
CA GLY A 298 11.91 -1.20 -6.82
C GLY A 298 13.22 -1.99 -6.81
N ALA A 299 13.22 -3.25 -7.26
CA ALA A 299 14.43 -4.04 -7.43
C ALA A 299 15.37 -3.45 -8.50
N LYS A 300 14.82 -2.96 -9.63
CA LYS A 300 15.61 -2.29 -10.69
C LYS A 300 16.25 -1.00 -10.19
N VAL A 301 15.52 -0.22 -9.39
CA VAL A 301 16.05 1.00 -8.74
C VAL A 301 17.13 0.63 -7.74
N ALA A 302 16.90 -0.38 -6.89
CA ALA A 302 17.89 -0.84 -5.93
C ALA A 302 19.19 -1.30 -6.60
N ALA A 303 19.12 -1.94 -7.77
CA ALA A 303 20.30 -2.36 -8.50
C ALA A 303 21.17 -1.18 -8.99
N ARG A 304 20.54 -0.03 -9.26
CA ARG A 304 21.20 1.16 -9.85
C ARG A 304 21.61 2.20 -8.80
N MET A 305 20.76 2.43 -7.79
CA MET A 305 20.95 3.47 -6.79
C MET A 305 22.12 3.12 -5.83
N PRO A 306 23.26 3.84 -5.87
CA PRO A 306 24.47 3.41 -5.17
C PRO A 306 24.32 3.29 -3.66
N TRP A 307 23.57 4.20 -3.05
CA TRP A 307 23.34 4.23 -1.60
C TRP A 307 22.38 3.16 -1.10
N ILE A 308 21.58 2.53 -1.98
CA ILE A 308 20.80 1.34 -1.62
C ILE A 308 21.76 0.14 -1.60
N ALA A 309 22.30 -0.13 -0.42
CA ALA A 309 23.30 -1.18 -0.19
C ALA A 309 22.67 -2.52 0.23
N ALA A 310 21.43 -2.49 0.74
CA ALA A 310 20.65 -3.70 1.00
C ALA A 310 19.19 -3.55 0.59
N VAL A 311 18.60 -4.66 0.16
CA VAL A 311 17.17 -4.82 -0.07
C VAL A 311 16.62 -5.84 0.90
N VAL A 312 15.54 -5.47 1.58
CA VAL A 312 14.78 -6.35 2.46
C VAL A 312 13.44 -6.66 1.80
N ARG A 313 13.24 -7.92 1.42
CA ARG A 313 11.98 -8.41 0.85
C ARG A 313 11.09 -8.97 1.97
N LEU A 314 9.87 -8.46 2.09
CA LEU A 314 8.87 -8.99 3.04
C LEU A 314 7.72 -9.68 2.28
N ALA A 315 7.47 -10.95 2.54
CA ALA A 315 6.26 -11.60 2.05
C ALA A 315 5.53 -12.37 3.14
N SER A 316 4.22 -12.26 3.13
CA SER A 316 3.36 -12.97 4.05
C SER A 316 3.15 -14.42 3.64
N TYR A 317 2.86 -15.26 4.63
CA TYR A 317 2.49 -16.65 4.45
C TYR A 317 1.37 -16.82 3.42
N GLU A 318 1.53 -17.81 2.55
CA GLU A 318 0.60 -18.17 1.44
C GLU A 318 0.34 -17.06 0.41
N CYS A 319 1.24 -16.07 0.27
CA CYS A 319 1.10 -15.06 -0.78
C CYS A 319 1.48 -15.61 -2.17
N GLY A 320 0.51 -16.19 -2.87
CA GLY A 320 0.74 -16.79 -4.20
C GLY A 320 1.25 -15.82 -5.27
N MET A 321 0.91 -14.53 -5.16
CA MET A 321 1.39 -13.49 -6.08
C MET A 321 2.86 -13.08 -5.84
N ASP A 322 3.38 -13.31 -4.63
CA ASP A 322 4.78 -13.02 -4.30
C ASP A 322 5.72 -14.16 -4.71
N GLN A 323 5.24 -15.40 -4.65
CA GLN A 323 6.03 -16.58 -4.97
C GLN A 323 6.80 -16.50 -6.30
N PRO A 324 6.19 -16.13 -7.45
CA PRO A 324 6.91 -16.08 -8.72
C PRO A 324 7.83 -14.86 -8.86
N THR A 325 7.74 -13.88 -7.95
CA THR A 325 8.54 -12.63 -7.99
C THR A 325 9.88 -12.75 -7.27
N TYR A 326 10.06 -13.77 -6.43
CA TYR A 326 11.29 -13.93 -5.64
C TYR A 326 12.54 -14.07 -6.51
N SER A 327 12.57 -15.03 -7.42
CA SER A 327 13.77 -15.30 -8.22
C SER A 327 14.16 -14.11 -9.10
N PRO A 328 13.23 -13.43 -9.79
CA PRO A 328 13.55 -12.19 -10.52
C PRO A 328 14.11 -11.10 -9.61
N VAL A 329 13.43 -10.80 -8.48
CA VAL A 329 13.87 -9.73 -7.56
C VAL A 329 15.25 -10.03 -7.00
N GLN A 330 15.48 -11.24 -6.50
CA GLN A 330 16.77 -11.67 -5.98
C GLN A 330 17.86 -11.55 -7.04
N SER A 331 17.61 -12.04 -8.25
CA SER A 331 18.59 -12.01 -9.34
C SER A 331 18.95 -10.58 -9.75
N ILE A 332 17.98 -9.67 -9.81
CA ILE A 332 18.22 -8.26 -10.13
C ILE A 332 19.12 -7.60 -9.07
N VAL A 333 18.79 -7.81 -7.79
CA VAL A 333 19.49 -7.17 -6.67
C VAL A 333 20.90 -7.72 -6.47
N GLU A 334 21.07 -9.05 -6.47
CA GLU A 334 22.38 -9.65 -6.21
C GLU A 334 23.37 -9.41 -7.35
N ARG A 335 22.90 -9.28 -8.61
CA ARG A 335 23.75 -8.96 -9.76
C ARG A 335 24.43 -7.60 -9.65
N SER A 336 23.83 -6.63 -8.94
CA SER A 336 24.49 -5.33 -8.70
C SER A 336 25.47 -5.37 -7.51
N GLY A 337 25.61 -6.52 -6.85
CA GLY A 337 26.37 -6.64 -5.60
C GLY A 337 25.66 -6.02 -4.38
N THR A 338 24.39 -5.62 -4.52
CA THR A 338 23.56 -5.16 -3.40
C THR A 338 23.14 -6.38 -2.56
N LEU A 339 23.16 -6.24 -1.23
CA LEU A 339 22.76 -7.33 -0.34
C LEU A 339 21.26 -7.59 -0.45
N PHE A 340 20.86 -8.85 -0.54
CA PHE A 340 19.46 -9.24 -0.58
C PHE A 340 19.10 -10.08 0.64
N PHE A 341 18.08 -9.66 1.39
CA PHE A 341 17.56 -10.39 2.54
C PHE A 341 16.06 -10.58 2.39
N SER A 342 15.58 -11.80 2.59
CA SER A 342 14.18 -12.16 2.32
C SER A 342 13.50 -12.73 3.55
N PHE A 343 12.57 -11.99 4.15
CA PHE A 343 11.69 -12.45 5.22
C PHE A 343 10.41 -13.02 4.61
N GLN A 344 10.37 -14.35 4.53
CA GLN A 344 9.27 -15.11 3.95
C GLN A 344 8.35 -15.61 5.07
N ASP A 345 7.13 -15.96 4.67
CA ASP A 345 6.14 -16.60 5.54
C ASP A 345 5.81 -15.80 6.81
N LEU A 346 5.74 -14.48 6.69
CA LEU A 346 5.27 -13.62 7.77
C LEU A 346 3.80 -13.95 8.09
N ASP A 347 3.54 -14.39 9.32
CA ASP A 347 2.25 -14.83 9.80
C ASP A 347 1.94 -14.31 11.22
N SER A 348 0.92 -14.86 11.88
CA SER A 348 0.53 -14.47 13.24
C SER A 348 1.53 -14.82 14.33
N THR A 349 2.46 -15.75 14.09
CA THR A 349 3.36 -16.24 15.15
C THR A 349 4.43 -15.23 15.55
N LYS A 350 4.73 -14.26 14.66
CA LYS A 350 5.72 -13.17 14.86
C LYS A 350 6.95 -13.65 15.65
N PRO A 351 7.81 -14.53 15.08
CA PRO A 351 8.90 -15.17 15.81
C PRO A 351 10.04 -14.18 16.13
N ALA A 352 9.84 -13.38 17.18
CA ALA A 352 10.68 -12.22 17.52
C ALA A 352 12.15 -12.58 17.70
N GLY A 353 12.48 -13.73 18.29
CA GLY A 353 13.86 -14.18 18.45
C GLY A 353 14.58 -14.43 17.12
N SER A 354 13.89 -15.07 16.16
CA SER A 354 14.44 -15.33 14.83
C SER A 354 14.58 -14.03 14.03
N VAL A 355 13.57 -13.17 14.08
CA VAL A 355 13.60 -11.85 13.43
C VAL A 355 14.77 -11.03 13.95
N LYS A 356 14.97 -10.96 15.27
CA LYS A 356 16.05 -10.21 15.90
C LYS A 356 17.44 -10.65 15.40
N ILE A 357 17.73 -11.95 15.42
CA ILE A 357 19.02 -12.50 14.94
C ILE A 357 19.26 -12.12 13.47
N ARG A 358 18.20 -12.17 12.65
CA ARG A 358 18.30 -11.82 11.23
C ARG A 358 18.52 -10.33 11.03
N VAL A 359 17.87 -9.47 11.80
CA VAL A 359 18.12 -8.01 11.78
C VAL A 359 19.57 -7.71 12.18
N GLU A 360 20.07 -8.31 13.25
CA GLU A 360 21.47 -8.18 13.68
C GLU A 360 22.44 -8.64 12.58
N THR A 361 22.09 -9.72 11.86
CA THR A 361 22.83 -10.21 10.71
C THR A 361 22.87 -9.17 9.59
N VAL A 362 21.71 -8.61 9.21
CA VAL A 362 21.62 -7.55 8.19
C VAL A 362 22.51 -6.37 8.56
N ALA A 363 22.40 -5.90 9.82
CA ALA A 363 23.18 -4.79 10.33
C ALA A 363 24.70 -5.06 10.31
N HIS A 364 25.12 -6.28 10.63
CA HIS A 364 26.52 -6.72 10.56
C HIS A 364 27.07 -6.73 9.13
N TYR A 365 26.31 -7.26 8.16
CA TYR A 365 26.76 -7.29 6.77
C TYR A 365 26.82 -5.88 6.17
N LEU A 366 25.84 -5.03 6.50
CA LEU A 366 25.85 -3.63 6.07
C LEU A 366 27.03 -2.84 6.65
N SER A 367 27.39 -3.04 7.92
CA SER A 367 28.51 -2.33 8.53
C SER A 367 29.85 -2.74 7.92
N LYS A 368 29.97 -4.01 7.52
CA LYS A 368 31.20 -4.54 6.91
C LYS A 368 31.33 -4.22 5.43
N GLN A 369 30.23 -4.26 4.67
CA GLN A 369 30.26 -4.22 3.19
C GLN A 369 29.60 -2.99 2.58
N GLY A 370 28.86 -2.20 3.36
CA GLY A 370 28.05 -1.09 2.85
C GLY A 370 28.86 -0.06 2.05
N ALA A 371 30.00 0.37 2.58
CA ALA A 371 30.89 1.32 1.89
C ALA A 371 31.45 0.74 0.57
N ASP A 372 31.87 -0.53 0.57
CA ASP A 372 32.39 -1.20 -0.63
C ASP A 372 31.30 -1.39 -1.70
N ILE A 373 30.05 -1.63 -1.29
CA ILE A 373 28.90 -1.70 -2.21
C ILE A 373 28.66 -0.32 -2.84
N ILE A 374 28.63 0.75 -2.03
CA ILE A 374 28.46 2.12 -2.53
C ILE A 374 29.55 2.46 -3.54
N ASN A 375 30.83 2.23 -3.20
CA ASN A 375 31.97 2.54 -4.06
C ASN A 375 31.92 1.78 -5.38
N ARG A 376 31.61 0.47 -5.36
CA ARG A 376 31.48 -0.34 -6.58
C ARG A 376 30.33 0.15 -7.47
N LYS A 377 29.19 0.49 -6.87
CA LYS A 377 28.04 0.98 -7.63
C LYS A 377 28.28 2.36 -8.20
N LEU A 378 28.91 3.27 -7.45
CA LEU A 378 29.33 4.58 -7.96
C LEU A 378 30.30 4.43 -9.13
N ALA A 379 31.27 3.52 -9.05
CA ALA A 379 32.22 3.26 -10.14
C ALA A 379 31.54 2.70 -11.41
N ALA A 380 30.44 1.97 -11.26
CA ALA A 380 29.64 1.44 -12.37
C ALA A 380 28.54 2.41 -12.86
N SER A 381 28.26 3.49 -12.13
CA SER A 381 27.19 4.42 -12.44
C SER A 381 27.60 5.45 -13.48
N GLN A 382 26.61 6.08 -14.12
CA GLN A 382 26.85 7.22 -14.98
C GLN A 382 27.43 8.41 -14.18
N PRO A 383 28.33 9.23 -14.78
CA PRO A 383 28.79 10.45 -14.15
C PRO A 383 27.65 11.45 -13.95
N GLY A 384 27.84 12.43 -13.06
CA GLY A 384 26.85 13.50 -12.85
C GLY A 384 25.61 13.09 -12.06
N CYS A 385 25.76 12.23 -11.05
CA CYS A 385 24.65 11.83 -10.19
C CYS A 385 23.97 13.07 -9.56
N PRO A 386 22.65 13.27 -9.77
CA PRO A 386 21.93 14.43 -9.23
C PRO A 386 21.98 14.54 -7.70
N LEU A 387 22.14 13.41 -7.00
CA LEU A 387 22.19 13.35 -5.54
C LEU A 387 23.50 13.87 -4.94
N LEU A 388 24.56 14.04 -5.74
CA LEU A 388 25.86 14.55 -5.29
C LEU A 388 26.02 16.07 -5.49
N GLY A 389 25.11 16.71 -6.23
CA GLY A 389 25.16 18.14 -6.53
C GLY A 389 24.21 19.01 -5.71
N ALA A 390 23.42 18.40 -4.82
CA ALA A 390 22.38 19.04 -4.02
C ALA A 390 22.86 19.50 -2.64
#